data_AF-A0A6N7PJ14-F1
#
_entry.id   AF-A0A6N7PJ14-F1
#
_cell.length_a   1.000
_cell.length_b   1.000
_cell.length_c   1.000
_cell.angle_alpha   90.00
_cell.angle_beta   90.00
_cell.angle_gamma   90.00
#
_symmetry.space_group_name_H-M   'P 1'
#
loop_
_entity.id
_entity.type
_entity.pdbx_description
1 polymer ?
#
loop_
_entity_poly.entity_id
_entity_poly.type
_entity_poly.pdbx_seq_one_letter_code
_entity_poly.pdbx_strand_id
1 'polypeptide(L)'
;MTRRHLDKLLGMIIATTALGARGIACGPCPDNVTVIPLLPPSSDGGVEDAGDWIAQECERKCANGISCVPTSITQEGGETIPAIECTQMSDCSAGRRPLGYGGPGKGLSTRGLATPGAWLAHAAELEAASVIAFRELRRDLAALGAPRRLLRAASRAGAEERRHTRKARSLARRYGARMRTLPAGATRRISLEELAAHNAAEGCVREAFGALVARWQATFAKDAEVRGVMARIAEDEARHAALAFEIDAWAKRRLDPAARSRVEAARREAARGLLSPRARDAGRDEALGVLGLPDAAAAQALAERFVVAIGIDVAA
;
A
#
# COMPACT_ATOMS: atom_id res chain seq x y z
N MET A 1 -4.37 -9.72 17.36
CA MET A 1 -3.00 -9.34 17.74
C MET A 1 -3.07 -8.08 18.59
N THR A 2 -2.40 -8.01 19.75
CA THR A 2 -2.41 -6.79 20.59
C THR A 2 -1.29 -5.84 20.15
N ARG A 3 -1.37 -4.56 20.52
CA ARG A 3 -0.30 -3.58 20.26
C ARG A 3 1.06 -4.08 20.76
N ARG A 4 1.16 -4.54 22.01
CA ARG A 4 2.43 -5.02 22.58
C ARG A 4 2.99 -6.23 21.82
N HIS A 5 2.13 -7.11 21.33
CA HIS A 5 2.58 -8.25 20.51
C HIS A 5 3.09 -7.79 19.15
N LEU A 6 2.37 -6.85 18.51
CA LEU A 6 2.79 -6.27 17.23
C LEU A 6 4.12 -5.51 17.39
N ASP A 7 4.26 -4.66 18.41
CA ASP A 7 5.50 -3.91 18.68
C ASP A 7 6.71 -4.84 18.88
N LYS A 8 6.54 -5.95 19.59
CA LYS A 8 7.60 -6.96 19.75
C LYS A 8 7.94 -7.65 18.43
N LEU A 9 6.92 -8.05 17.68
CA LEU A 9 7.06 -8.72 16.38
C LEU A 9 7.80 -7.83 15.38
N LEU A 10 7.36 -6.58 15.21
CA LEU A 10 8.00 -5.63 14.29
C LEU A 10 9.47 -5.39 14.67
N GLY A 11 9.77 -5.29 15.97
CA GLY A 11 11.14 -5.12 16.44
C GLY A 11 12.03 -6.34 16.16
N MET A 12 11.49 -7.54 16.36
CA MET A 12 12.20 -8.79 16.07
C MET A 12 12.50 -8.94 14.58
N ILE A 13 11.54 -8.63 13.71
CA ILE A 13 11.73 -8.68 12.25
C ILE A 13 12.89 -7.76 11.86
N ILE A 14 12.89 -6.49 12.28
CA ILE A 14 13.96 -5.54 11.97
C ILE A 14 15.32 -6.04 12.44
N ALA A 15 15.42 -6.49 13.70
CA ALA A 15 16.68 -6.97 14.27
C ALA A 15 17.27 -8.14 13.46
N THR A 16 16.42 -9.07 13.02
CA THR A 16 16.86 -10.24 12.24
C THR A 16 17.20 -9.91 10.78
N THR A 17 16.56 -8.90 10.18
CA THR A 17 16.85 -8.48 8.80
C THR A 17 18.10 -7.59 8.71
N ALA A 18 18.35 -6.75 9.73
CA ALA A 18 19.48 -5.82 9.76
C ALA A 18 20.86 -6.51 9.82
N LEU A 19 20.93 -7.76 10.30
CA LEU A 19 22.18 -8.53 10.40
C LEU A 19 22.79 -8.94 9.03
N GLY A 20 22.06 -8.77 7.92
CA GLY A 20 22.51 -9.16 6.57
C GLY A 20 22.56 -8.02 5.54
N ALA A 21 22.16 -6.79 5.89
CA ALA A 21 22.05 -5.70 4.92
C ALA A 21 23.43 -5.11 4.55
N ARG A 22 23.88 -5.33 3.30
CA ARG A 22 25.05 -4.65 2.72
C ARG A 22 24.53 -3.48 1.88
N GLY A 23 24.76 -2.27 2.37
CA GLY A 23 24.08 -1.06 1.92
C GLY A 23 24.22 -0.74 0.44
N ILE A 24 23.07 -0.74 -0.25
CA ILE A 24 22.66 0.16 -1.33
C ILE A 24 21.15 0.29 -1.14
N ALA A 25 20.65 1.47 -0.74
CA ALA A 25 19.27 1.61 -0.25
C ALA A 25 18.23 1.38 -1.35
N CYS A 26 17.06 0.87 -1.01
CA CYS A 26 15.91 0.75 -1.90
C CYS A 26 14.65 1.11 -1.08
N GLY A 27 13.51 1.45 -1.68
CA GLY A 27 12.18 1.38 -1.05
C GLY A 27 11.76 -0.04 -0.61
N PRO A 28 10.94 -0.23 0.45
CA PRO A 28 10.25 -1.50 0.68
C PRO A 28 9.10 -1.74 -0.30
N CYS A 29 8.81 -0.74 -1.14
CA CYS A 29 7.75 -0.72 -2.13
C CYS A 29 8.25 -1.31 -3.46
N PRO A 30 8.14 -2.62 -3.76
CA PRO A 30 8.12 -3.06 -5.15
C PRO A 30 7.11 -2.25 -5.97
N ASP A 31 7.54 -1.61 -7.04
CA ASP A 31 6.57 -1.37 -8.09
C ASP A 31 6.20 -2.76 -8.64
N ASN A 32 4.96 -3.22 -8.38
CA ASN A 32 4.40 -4.43 -8.95
C ASN A 32 4.13 -4.15 -10.43
N VAL A 33 5.10 -4.54 -11.25
CA VAL A 33 4.98 -4.48 -12.70
C VAL A 33 4.26 -5.75 -13.16
N THR A 34 3.01 -5.60 -13.55
CA THR A 34 2.24 -6.67 -14.18
C THR A 34 2.15 -6.38 -15.68
N VAL A 35 2.70 -7.27 -16.50
CA VAL A 35 2.48 -7.22 -17.95
C VAL A 35 1.17 -7.95 -18.24
N ILE A 36 0.16 -7.21 -18.68
CA ILE A 36 -1.17 -7.74 -18.97
C ILE A 36 -1.33 -7.84 -20.48
N PRO A 37 -1.46 -9.05 -21.05
CA PRO A 37 -1.71 -9.19 -22.48
C PRO A 37 -3.04 -8.53 -22.84
N LEU A 38 -3.03 -7.78 -23.95
CA LEU A 38 -4.23 -7.24 -24.55
C LEU A 38 -4.64 -8.19 -25.67
N LEU A 39 -5.83 -8.78 -25.55
CA LEU A 39 -6.45 -9.41 -26.70
C LEU A 39 -6.96 -8.29 -27.60
N PRO A 40 -6.62 -8.26 -28.90
CA PRO A 40 -7.21 -7.30 -29.80
C PRO A 40 -8.74 -7.46 -29.75
N PRO A 41 -9.50 -6.35 -29.83
CA PRO A 41 -10.95 -6.46 -29.97
C PRO A 41 -11.24 -7.36 -31.17
N SER A 42 -12.28 -8.20 -31.08
CA SER A 42 -12.71 -9.03 -32.20
C SER A 42 -12.96 -8.12 -33.40
N SER A 43 -12.06 -8.13 -34.38
CA SER A 43 -12.22 -7.29 -35.56
C SER A 43 -13.35 -7.88 -36.39
N ASP A 44 -14.45 -7.17 -36.49
CA ASP A 44 -15.46 -7.36 -37.54
C ASP A 44 -15.04 -6.71 -38.87
N GLY A 45 -13.76 -6.28 -38.99
CA GLY A 45 -13.18 -5.79 -40.23
C GLY A 45 -13.35 -4.29 -40.48
N GLY A 46 -13.83 -3.52 -39.49
CA GLY A 46 -13.88 -2.06 -39.56
C GLY A 46 -12.58 -1.41 -39.10
N VAL A 47 -11.92 -0.66 -39.99
CA VAL A 47 -10.90 0.35 -39.60
C VAL A 47 -11.62 1.55 -38.99
N GLU A 48 -12.00 1.43 -37.72
CA GLU A 48 -12.33 2.61 -36.91
C GLU A 48 -11.07 3.07 -36.19
N ASP A 49 -10.86 4.39 -36.20
CA ASP A 49 -9.74 5.07 -35.56
C ASP A 49 -9.42 4.43 -34.20
N ALA A 50 -8.15 4.02 -34.04
CA ALA A 50 -7.58 3.64 -32.76
C ALA A 50 -7.46 4.87 -31.85
N GLY A 51 -8.59 5.52 -31.53
CA GLY A 51 -8.73 6.31 -30.33
C GLY A 51 -8.36 5.44 -29.12
N ASP A 52 -7.99 6.10 -28.02
CA ASP A 52 -7.23 5.65 -26.84
C ASP A 52 -7.65 4.31 -26.18
N TRP A 53 -7.76 3.22 -26.95
CA TRP A 53 -8.18 1.88 -26.52
C TRP A 53 -7.20 1.32 -25.51
N ILE A 54 -5.92 1.61 -25.71
CA ILE A 54 -4.88 1.29 -24.73
C ILE A 54 -5.12 2.07 -23.42
N ALA A 55 -5.54 3.35 -23.47
CA ALA A 55 -5.89 4.08 -22.25
C ALA A 55 -7.16 3.55 -21.56
N GLN A 56 -8.17 3.13 -22.32
CA GLN A 56 -9.37 2.49 -21.75
C GLN A 56 -9.03 1.13 -21.11
N GLU A 57 -8.23 0.31 -21.77
CA GLU A 57 -7.75 -0.95 -21.21
C GLU A 57 -6.81 -0.72 -20.02
N CYS A 58 -6.01 0.35 -20.04
CA CYS A 58 -5.27 0.82 -18.87
C CYS A 58 -6.21 1.17 -17.72
N GLU A 59 -7.30 1.89 -17.95
CA GLU A 59 -8.28 2.21 -16.91
C GLU A 59 -8.93 0.96 -16.32
N ARG A 60 -9.35 0.04 -17.18
CA ARG A 60 -10.07 -1.18 -16.83
C ARG A 60 -9.19 -2.26 -16.18
N LYS A 61 -8.05 -2.59 -16.80
CA LYS A 61 -7.17 -3.70 -16.39
C LYS A 61 -6.08 -3.26 -15.41
N CYS A 62 -5.75 -1.97 -15.36
CA CYS A 62 -4.72 -1.40 -14.47
C CYS A 62 -5.33 -0.41 -13.45
N ALA A 63 -6.55 -0.65 -12.96
CA ALA A 63 -7.34 0.30 -12.15
C ALA A 63 -6.59 0.91 -10.95
N ASN A 64 -5.71 0.14 -10.31
CA ASN A 64 -4.92 0.57 -9.14
C ASN A 64 -3.44 0.88 -9.47
N GLY A 65 -3.07 0.93 -10.75
CA GLY A 65 -1.72 1.26 -11.17
C GLY A 65 -1.41 2.75 -11.11
N ILE A 66 -0.18 3.08 -10.72
CA ILE A 66 0.36 4.44 -10.78
C ILE A 66 0.91 4.77 -12.17
N SER A 67 1.22 3.73 -12.96
CA SER A 67 1.61 3.84 -14.35
C SER A 67 0.99 2.73 -15.18
N CYS A 68 0.70 3.05 -16.43
CA CYS A 68 0.27 2.09 -17.43
C CYS A 68 0.92 2.49 -18.75
N VAL A 69 1.85 1.67 -19.24
CA VAL A 69 2.57 1.93 -20.49
C VAL A 69 2.29 0.83 -21.50
N PRO A 70 2.08 1.16 -22.79
CA PRO A 70 2.01 0.16 -23.84
C PRO A 70 3.34 -0.63 -23.90
N THR A 71 3.24 -1.96 -24.01
CA THR A 71 4.38 -2.86 -24.21
C THR A 71 3.98 -4.03 -25.11
N SER A 72 4.85 -5.01 -25.25
CA SER A 72 4.56 -6.21 -26.03
C SER A 72 5.21 -7.46 -25.44
N ILE A 73 4.54 -8.60 -25.55
CA ILE A 73 5.05 -9.90 -25.11
C ILE A 73 5.49 -10.69 -26.35
N THR A 74 6.75 -11.12 -26.37
CA THR A 74 7.26 -12.05 -27.40
C THR A 74 6.95 -13.48 -26.99
N GLN A 75 6.26 -14.22 -27.85
CA GLN A 75 5.94 -15.63 -27.67
C GLN A 75 7.09 -16.53 -28.14
N GLU A 76 7.09 -17.81 -27.75
CA GLU A 76 8.14 -18.79 -28.11
C GLU A 76 8.31 -18.96 -29.64
N GLY A 77 7.29 -18.62 -30.43
CA GLY A 77 7.33 -18.63 -31.91
C GLY A 77 7.85 -17.33 -32.55
N GLY A 78 8.29 -16.34 -31.77
CA GLY A 78 8.74 -15.03 -32.25
C GLY A 78 7.60 -14.04 -32.56
N GLU A 79 6.34 -14.47 -32.51
CA GLU A 79 5.17 -13.60 -32.59
C GLU A 79 5.10 -12.66 -31.38
N THR A 80 4.70 -11.42 -31.61
CA THR A 80 4.65 -10.39 -30.57
C THR A 80 3.21 -9.92 -30.39
N ILE A 81 2.67 -10.07 -29.19
CA ILE A 81 1.29 -9.63 -28.86
C ILE A 81 1.30 -8.30 -28.10
N PRO A 82 0.33 -7.41 -28.35
CA PRO A 82 0.22 -6.16 -27.60
C PRO A 82 -0.07 -6.46 -26.13
N ALA A 83 0.53 -5.69 -25.24
CA ALA A 83 0.33 -5.78 -23.81
C ALA A 83 0.36 -4.39 -23.18
N ILE A 84 -0.09 -4.30 -21.95
CA ILE A 84 0.15 -3.14 -21.09
C ILE A 84 1.03 -3.56 -19.94
N GLU A 85 2.06 -2.77 -19.67
CA GLU A 85 2.80 -2.85 -18.45
C GLU A 85 2.11 -1.97 -17.41
N CYS A 86 1.38 -2.61 -16.50
CA CYS A 86 0.74 -1.97 -15.38
C CYS A 86 1.72 -1.92 -14.22
N THR A 87 2.20 -0.73 -13.88
CA THR A 87 2.99 -0.52 -12.66
C THR A 87 2.05 -0.13 -11.54
N GLN A 88 1.80 -1.06 -10.61
CA GLN A 88 1.21 -0.72 -9.33
C GLN A 88 2.34 -0.39 -8.38
N MET A 89 2.29 0.74 -7.69
CA MET A 89 3.21 0.90 -6.57
C MET A 89 2.72 -0.05 -5.49
N SER A 90 3.57 -0.95 -5.02
CA SER A 90 3.23 -1.61 -3.76
C SER A 90 3.36 -0.55 -2.68
N ASP A 91 2.21 -0.26 -2.09
CA ASP A 91 2.06 0.81 -1.14
C ASP A 91 2.58 0.33 0.21
N CYS A 92 3.87 0.54 0.46
CA CYS A 92 4.52 0.26 1.74
C CYS A 92 4.80 1.52 2.56
N SER A 93 4.21 2.66 2.20
CA SER A 93 4.10 3.77 3.16
C SER A 93 2.98 3.49 4.15
N ALA A 94 3.16 4.01 5.37
CA ALA A 94 2.15 4.07 6.41
C ALA A 94 0.80 4.60 5.89
N GLY A 95 -0.31 4.08 6.46
CA GLY A 95 -1.66 4.53 6.13
C GLY A 95 -2.60 3.51 5.47
N ARG A 96 -3.89 3.70 5.75
CA ARG A 96 -5.05 2.94 5.25
C ARG A 96 -5.74 3.67 4.10
N ARG A 97 -5.99 3.02 2.96
CA ARG A 97 -6.73 3.66 1.85
C ARG A 97 -8.25 3.66 2.08
N PRO A 98 -9.00 4.67 1.57
CA PRO A 98 -10.46 4.65 1.53
C PRO A 98 -11.02 3.50 0.69
N LEU A 99 -12.27 3.12 0.94
CA LEU A 99 -12.89 2.06 0.15
C LEU A 99 -13.20 2.57 -1.26
N GLY A 100 -12.73 1.86 -2.28
CA GLY A 100 -12.85 2.30 -3.68
C GLY A 100 -11.84 3.39 -4.07
N TYR A 101 -10.75 3.53 -3.31
CA TYR A 101 -9.64 4.41 -3.65
C TYR A 101 -8.99 3.96 -4.97
N GLY A 102 -9.35 4.62 -6.07
CA GLY A 102 -8.51 4.68 -7.26
C GLY A 102 -7.25 5.47 -6.87
N GLY A 103 -6.08 4.92 -7.13
CA GLY A 103 -4.79 5.56 -6.80
C GLY A 103 -4.61 6.95 -7.41
N PRO A 104 -3.43 7.58 -7.26
CA PRO A 104 -3.16 8.82 -7.98
C PRO A 104 -3.41 8.60 -9.49
N GLY A 105 -3.99 9.61 -10.16
CA GLY A 105 -4.26 9.53 -11.60
C GLY A 105 -3.03 9.04 -12.37
N LYS A 106 -3.23 8.05 -13.23
CA LYS A 106 -2.17 7.28 -13.92
C LYS A 106 -1.21 8.24 -14.63
N GLY A 107 0.08 8.11 -14.36
CA GLY A 107 1.13 8.76 -15.14
C GLY A 107 1.71 7.78 -16.16
N LEU A 108 2.19 8.25 -17.32
CA LEU A 108 2.89 7.41 -18.31
C LEU A 108 4.29 6.93 -17.84
N SER A 109 4.72 7.23 -16.61
CA SER A 109 6.02 6.79 -16.08
C SER A 109 6.15 6.93 -14.55
N THR A 110 6.84 5.98 -13.92
CA THR A 110 7.26 6.05 -12.50
C THR A 110 8.53 6.87 -12.26
N ARG A 111 9.19 7.40 -13.31
CA ARG A 111 10.41 8.24 -13.18
C ARG A 111 10.23 9.44 -12.25
N GLY A 112 9.00 9.94 -12.10
CA GLY A 112 8.66 11.04 -11.19
C GLY A 112 8.77 10.71 -9.69
N LEU A 113 8.79 9.42 -9.30
CA LEU A 113 8.91 8.95 -7.91
C LEU A 113 10.35 8.62 -7.49
N ALA A 114 11.32 8.84 -8.38
CA ALA A 114 12.72 8.51 -8.15
C ALA A 114 13.43 9.45 -7.16
N THR A 115 12.77 10.53 -6.71
CA THR A 115 13.37 11.49 -5.77
C THR A 115 12.80 11.32 -4.35
N PRO A 116 13.60 11.62 -3.31
CA PRO A 116 13.11 11.66 -1.92
C PRO A 116 11.88 12.55 -1.74
N GLY A 117 11.86 13.71 -2.40
CA GLY A 117 10.73 14.63 -2.34
C GLY A 117 9.45 14.01 -2.89
N ALA A 118 9.53 13.36 -4.05
CA ALA A 118 8.36 12.71 -4.65
C ALA A 118 7.84 11.54 -3.81
N TRP A 119 8.74 10.73 -3.23
CA TRP A 119 8.34 9.67 -2.30
C TRP A 119 7.63 10.24 -1.06
N LEU A 120 8.18 11.30 -0.46
CA LEU A 120 7.57 11.96 0.69
C LEU A 120 6.24 12.65 0.37
N ALA A 121 6.11 13.22 -0.84
CA ALA A 121 4.86 13.79 -1.32
C ALA A 121 3.79 12.70 -1.46
N HIS A 122 4.16 11.55 -2.01
CA HIS A 122 3.26 10.42 -2.12
C HIS A 122 2.88 9.83 -0.75
N ALA A 123 3.84 9.66 0.15
CA ALA A 123 3.55 9.26 1.52
C ALA A 123 2.55 10.24 2.17
N ALA A 124 2.74 11.56 1.98
CA ALA A 124 1.78 12.55 2.48
C ALA A 124 0.38 12.41 1.87
N GLU A 125 0.27 12.00 0.61
CA GLU A 125 -1.01 11.70 -0.04
C GLU A 125 -1.67 10.48 0.63
N LEU A 126 -0.95 9.38 0.85
CA LEU A 126 -1.51 8.20 1.50
C LEU A 126 -1.94 8.46 2.96
N GLU A 127 -1.18 9.24 3.71
CA GLU A 127 -1.57 9.73 5.04
C GLU A 127 -2.86 10.57 4.97
N ALA A 128 -2.98 11.44 3.95
CA ALA A 128 -4.19 12.24 3.73
C ALA A 128 -5.40 11.36 3.36
N ALA A 129 -5.19 10.33 2.53
CA ALA A 129 -6.20 9.33 2.18
C ALA A 129 -6.66 8.56 3.44
N SER A 130 -5.74 8.28 4.35
CA SER A 130 -6.00 7.61 5.62
C SER A 130 -6.91 8.39 6.55
N VAL A 131 -6.82 9.73 6.52
CA VAL A 131 -7.80 10.60 7.21
C VAL A 131 -9.22 10.31 6.71
N ILE A 132 -9.40 10.16 5.41
CA ILE A 132 -10.71 9.87 4.79
C ILE A 132 -11.13 8.44 5.18
N ALA A 133 -10.23 7.47 5.03
CA ALA A 133 -10.49 6.06 5.34
C ALA A 133 -10.93 5.85 6.79
N PHE A 134 -10.32 6.52 7.76
CA PHE A 134 -10.73 6.41 9.16
C PHE A 134 -12.06 7.10 9.46
N ARG A 135 -12.39 8.18 8.74
CA ARG A 135 -13.72 8.83 8.86
C ARG A 135 -14.82 7.91 8.34
N GLU A 136 -14.60 7.28 7.19
CA GLU A 136 -15.48 6.25 6.62
C GLU A 136 -15.59 5.05 7.54
N LEU A 137 -14.47 4.49 7.99
CA LEU A 137 -14.43 3.35 8.90
C LEU A 137 -15.24 3.63 10.18
N ARG A 138 -15.07 4.81 10.80
CA ARG A 138 -15.84 5.20 11.99
C ARG A 138 -17.34 5.22 11.69
N ARG A 139 -17.75 5.82 10.56
CA ARG A 139 -19.15 5.89 10.13
C ARG A 139 -19.72 4.48 9.94
N ASP A 140 -18.99 3.63 9.24
CA ASP A 140 -19.47 2.30 8.86
C ASP A 140 -19.51 1.36 10.06
N LEU A 141 -18.51 1.42 10.95
CA LEU A 141 -18.54 0.74 12.24
C LEU A 141 -19.75 1.17 13.08
N ALA A 142 -20.12 2.45 13.07
CA ALA A 142 -21.31 2.93 13.78
C ALA A 142 -22.59 2.37 13.16
N ALA A 143 -22.73 2.42 11.83
CA ALA A 143 -23.88 1.89 11.11
C ALA A 143 -24.07 0.37 11.31
N LEU A 144 -22.97 -0.37 11.46
CA LEU A 144 -22.96 -1.82 11.68
C LEU A 144 -23.06 -2.23 13.16
N GLY A 145 -23.25 -1.26 14.08
CA GLY A 145 -23.41 -1.53 15.51
C GLY A 145 -22.14 -2.03 16.20
N ALA A 146 -20.97 -1.53 15.81
CA ALA A 146 -19.72 -1.87 16.46
C ALA A 146 -19.61 -1.24 17.87
N PRO A 147 -18.88 -1.86 18.81
CA PRO A 147 -18.67 -1.32 20.14
C PRO A 147 -18.09 0.11 20.13
N ARG A 148 -18.59 0.99 21.01
CA ARG A 148 -18.15 2.41 21.10
C ARG A 148 -16.63 2.60 21.21
N ARG A 149 -15.91 1.62 21.78
CA ARG A 149 -14.44 1.66 21.85
C ARG A 149 -13.76 1.64 20.48
N LEU A 150 -14.30 0.88 19.50
CA LEU A 150 -13.75 0.81 18.14
C LEU A 150 -14.01 2.12 17.39
N LEU A 151 -15.19 2.73 17.58
CA LEU A 151 -15.52 4.04 17.02
C LEU A 151 -14.58 5.14 17.56
N ARG A 152 -14.31 5.13 18.88
CA ARG A 152 -13.37 6.08 19.49
C ARG A 152 -11.95 5.86 18.97
N ALA A 153 -11.51 4.62 18.84
CA ALA A 153 -10.20 4.29 18.30
C ALA A 153 -10.04 4.73 16.84
N ALA A 154 -11.05 4.50 15.98
CA ALA A 154 -11.04 4.99 14.60
C ALA A 154 -11.04 6.53 14.51
N SER A 155 -11.77 7.21 15.42
CA SER A 155 -11.75 8.68 15.51
C SER A 155 -10.36 9.22 15.89
N ARG A 156 -9.67 8.52 16.81
CA ARG A 156 -8.32 8.86 17.23
C ARG A 156 -7.31 8.64 16.09
N ALA A 157 -7.41 7.49 15.41
CA ALA A 157 -6.56 7.17 14.26
C ALA A 157 -6.69 8.25 13.17
N GLY A 158 -7.92 8.62 12.76
CA GLY A 158 -8.09 9.72 11.80
C GLY A 158 -7.56 11.09 12.27
N ALA A 159 -7.36 11.32 13.57
CA ALA A 159 -6.70 12.52 14.08
C ALA A 159 -5.15 12.41 14.10
N GLU A 160 -4.63 11.19 14.20
CA GLU A 160 -3.22 10.82 14.03
C GLU A 160 -2.80 11.01 12.59
N GLU A 161 -3.56 10.47 11.64
CA GLU A 161 -3.36 10.65 10.20
C GLU A 161 -3.24 12.13 9.81
N ARG A 162 -4.11 12.99 10.35
CA ARG A 162 -4.01 14.44 10.08
C ARG A 162 -2.67 15.02 10.51
N ARG A 163 -2.06 14.51 11.58
CA ARG A 163 -0.71 14.91 12.03
C ARG A 163 0.35 14.32 11.12
N HIS A 164 0.21 13.06 10.72
CA HIS A 164 1.13 12.40 9.80
C HIS A 164 1.17 13.12 8.46
N THR A 165 0.01 13.39 7.85
CA THR A 165 -0.12 14.18 6.61
C THR A 165 0.64 15.49 6.71
N ARG A 166 0.50 16.24 7.83
CA ARG A 166 1.18 17.53 7.99
C ARG A 166 2.70 17.37 8.05
N LYS A 167 3.20 16.36 8.76
CA LYS A 167 4.64 16.09 8.88
C LYS A 167 5.23 15.60 7.55
N ALA A 168 4.60 14.61 6.92
CA ALA A 168 5.01 14.09 5.62
C ALA A 168 4.99 15.19 4.54
N ARG A 169 3.94 16.04 4.52
CA ARG A 169 3.87 17.20 3.63
C ARG A 169 4.98 18.22 3.90
N SER A 170 5.35 18.44 5.16
CA SER A 170 6.46 19.33 5.52
C SER A 170 7.79 18.80 4.99
N LEU A 171 8.05 17.50 5.19
CA LEU A 171 9.23 16.83 4.65
C LEU A 171 9.25 16.90 3.12
N ALA A 172 8.13 16.58 2.46
CA ALA A 172 8.02 16.67 0.99
C ALA A 172 8.44 18.06 0.47
N ARG A 173 7.96 19.13 1.12
CA ARG A 173 8.32 20.51 0.78
C ARG A 173 9.80 20.81 1.00
N ARG A 174 10.39 20.30 2.09
CA ARG A 174 11.83 20.44 2.37
C ARG A 174 12.69 19.77 1.30
N TYR A 175 12.19 18.66 0.74
CA TYR A 175 12.81 17.95 -0.38
C TYR A 175 12.34 18.43 -1.77
N GLY A 176 11.74 19.63 -1.85
CA GLY A 176 11.42 20.28 -3.13
C GLY A 176 10.15 19.79 -3.84
N ALA A 177 9.35 18.92 -3.20
CA ALA A 177 8.12 18.38 -3.76
C ALA A 177 6.87 18.92 -3.06
N ARG A 178 5.71 18.75 -3.71
CA ARG A 178 4.41 19.13 -3.14
C ARG A 178 3.43 17.99 -3.30
N MET A 179 2.78 17.65 -2.19
CA MET A 179 1.63 16.73 -2.14
C MET A 179 0.48 17.27 -3.00
N ARG A 180 -0.17 16.42 -3.78
CA ARG A 180 -1.41 16.77 -4.48
C ARG A 180 -2.60 16.83 -3.53
N THR A 181 -3.64 17.54 -3.94
CA THR A 181 -4.91 17.52 -3.22
C THR A 181 -5.67 16.26 -3.60
N LEU A 182 -6.15 15.53 -2.59
CA LEU A 182 -6.99 14.36 -2.81
C LEU A 182 -8.46 14.75 -2.95
N PRO A 183 -9.23 14.04 -3.78
CA PRO A 183 -10.67 14.22 -3.86
C PRO A 183 -11.34 13.82 -2.53
N ALA A 184 -12.57 14.30 -2.32
CA ALA A 184 -13.37 13.90 -1.18
C ALA A 184 -13.78 12.42 -1.28
N GLY A 185 -13.88 11.75 -0.14
CA GLY A 185 -14.35 10.36 -0.07
C GLY A 185 -15.79 10.22 -0.55
N ALA A 186 -16.11 9.05 -1.10
CA ALA A 186 -17.45 8.74 -1.58
C ALA A 186 -18.36 8.26 -0.45
N THR A 187 -19.62 8.68 -0.46
CA THR A 187 -20.62 8.20 0.50
C THR A 187 -21.41 7.03 -0.07
N ARG A 188 -21.06 5.81 0.32
CA ARG A 188 -21.87 4.60 0.07
C ARG A 188 -22.04 3.80 1.36
N ARG A 189 -23.21 3.16 1.52
CA ARG A 189 -23.41 2.16 2.57
C ARG A 189 -22.70 0.87 2.17
N ILE A 190 -21.93 0.30 3.09
CA ILE A 190 -21.21 -0.96 2.87
C ILE A 190 -21.75 -2.06 3.78
N SER A 191 -21.68 -3.29 3.31
CA SER A 191 -21.96 -4.48 4.10
C SER A 191 -20.86 -4.74 5.13
N LEU A 192 -21.17 -5.58 6.14
CA LEU A 192 -20.17 -6.03 7.11
C LEU A 192 -19.02 -6.78 6.43
N GLU A 193 -19.34 -7.57 5.40
CA GLU A 193 -18.35 -8.35 4.66
C GLU A 193 -17.39 -7.44 3.90
N GLU A 194 -17.90 -6.43 3.16
CA GLU A 194 -17.07 -5.45 2.46
C GLU A 194 -16.14 -4.72 3.44
N LEU A 195 -16.66 -4.28 4.60
CA LEU A 195 -15.84 -3.67 5.64
C LEU A 195 -14.75 -4.62 6.13
N ALA A 196 -15.10 -5.89 6.38
CA ALA A 196 -14.18 -6.87 6.91
C ALA A 196 -13.07 -7.23 5.91
N ALA A 197 -13.40 -7.44 4.64
CA ALA A 197 -12.45 -7.73 3.58
C ALA A 197 -11.48 -6.56 3.38
N HIS A 198 -12.02 -5.34 3.29
CA HIS A 198 -11.22 -4.13 3.21
C HIS A 198 -10.32 -3.94 4.43
N ASN A 199 -10.85 -4.16 5.65
CA ASN A 199 -10.06 -4.04 6.88
C ASN A 199 -8.95 -5.11 6.96
N ALA A 200 -9.22 -6.33 6.51
CA ALA A 200 -8.22 -7.39 6.48
C ALA A 200 -7.08 -7.07 5.50
N ALA A 201 -7.40 -6.50 4.34
CA ALA A 201 -6.40 -6.15 3.33
C ALA A 201 -5.64 -4.85 3.66
N GLU A 202 -6.34 -3.76 3.98
CA GLU A 202 -5.70 -2.47 4.28
C GLU A 202 -5.10 -2.44 5.68
N GLY A 203 -5.89 -2.74 6.72
CA GLY A 203 -5.47 -2.52 8.10
C GLY A 203 -4.61 -3.65 8.67
N CYS A 204 -5.01 -4.91 8.46
CA CYS A 204 -4.27 -6.05 9.02
C CYS A 204 -2.98 -6.37 8.26
N VAL A 205 -2.90 -6.03 6.97
CA VAL A 205 -1.73 -6.32 6.11
C VAL A 205 -0.97 -5.06 5.77
N ARG A 206 -1.53 -4.14 4.97
CA ARG A 206 -0.78 -2.98 4.45
C ARG A 206 -0.36 -1.99 5.52
N GLU A 207 -1.26 -1.59 6.41
CA GLU A 207 -0.99 -0.64 7.50
C GLU A 207 -0.01 -1.23 8.53
N ALA A 208 -0.18 -2.52 8.86
CA ALA A 208 0.75 -3.25 9.70
C ALA A 208 2.16 -3.39 9.09
N PHE A 209 2.26 -3.57 7.76
CA PHE A 209 3.53 -3.55 7.04
C PHE A 209 4.10 -2.13 6.93
N GLY A 210 3.27 -1.12 6.72
CA GLY A 210 3.66 0.30 6.75
C GLY A 210 4.27 0.70 8.10
N ALA A 211 3.75 0.19 9.21
CA ALA A 211 4.35 0.36 10.54
C ALA A 211 5.76 -0.26 10.64
N LEU A 212 5.97 -1.44 10.04
CA LEU A 212 7.28 -2.09 9.96
C LEU A 212 8.29 -1.22 9.20
N VAL A 213 7.87 -0.71 8.05
CA VAL A 213 8.66 0.17 7.19
C VAL A 213 9.00 1.48 7.89
N ALA A 214 8.02 2.15 8.49
CA ALA A 214 8.23 3.39 9.23
C ALA A 214 9.25 3.19 10.36
N ARG A 215 9.20 2.05 11.05
CA ARG A 215 10.16 1.71 12.10
C ARG A 215 11.56 1.41 11.56
N TRP A 216 11.65 0.80 10.38
CA TRP A 216 12.93 0.67 9.67
C TRP A 216 13.51 2.05 9.34
N GLN A 217 12.72 2.94 8.72
CA GLN A 217 13.16 4.31 8.40
C GLN A 217 13.55 5.12 9.64
N ALA A 218 12.83 4.95 10.76
CA ALA A 218 13.17 5.56 12.04
C ALA A 218 14.58 5.18 12.53
N THR A 219 15.07 4.00 12.12
CA THR A 219 16.38 3.46 12.49
C THR A 219 17.45 3.86 11.46
N PHE A 220 17.14 3.73 10.17
CA PHE A 220 18.16 3.76 9.10
C PHE A 220 18.16 5.03 8.25
N ALA A 221 17.22 5.97 8.42
CA ALA A 221 17.24 7.21 7.64
C ALA A 221 18.49 8.02 7.96
N LYS A 222 19.14 8.56 6.92
CA LYS A 222 20.31 9.43 7.08
C LYS A 222 19.88 10.80 7.63
N ASP A 223 18.74 11.30 7.16
CA ASP A 223 18.15 12.55 7.65
C ASP A 223 17.52 12.38 9.05
N ALA A 224 17.97 13.20 10.00
CA ALA A 224 17.52 13.12 11.39
C ALA A 224 16.06 13.54 11.60
N GLU A 225 15.55 14.48 10.80
CA GLU A 225 14.15 14.90 10.86
C GLU A 225 13.26 13.76 10.34
N VAL A 226 13.68 13.11 9.25
CA VAL A 226 12.99 11.91 8.73
C VAL A 226 12.93 10.82 9.79
N ARG A 227 14.05 10.49 10.46
CA ARG A 227 14.06 9.51 11.58
C ARG A 227 13.04 9.87 12.66
N GLY A 228 13.05 11.13 13.12
CA GLY A 228 12.18 11.59 14.20
C GLY A 228 10.70 11.69 13.83
N VAL A 229 10.38 11.90 12.54
CA VAL A 229 9.01 11.82 12.02
C VAL A 229 8.56 10.37 11.93
N MET A 230 9.37 9.51 11.32
CA MET A 230 9.04 8.10 11.09
C MET A 230 8.96 7.29 12.39
N ALA A 231 9.74 7.63 13.42
CA ALA A 231 9.61 7.01 14.75
C ALA A 231 8.22 7.20 15.34
N ARG A 232 7.66 8.42 15.21
CA ARG A 232 6.32 8.73 15.72
C ARG A 232 5.23 8.10 14.88
N ILE A 233 5.38 8.12 13.55
CA ILE A 233 4.45 7.45 12.63
C ILE A 233 4.42 5.95 12.98
N ALA A 234 5.57 5.28 13.08
CA ALA A 234 5.66 3.86 13.40
C ALA A 234 4.90 3.46 14.68
N GLU A 235 4.97 4.26 15.74
CA GLU A 235 4.23 4.02 16.98
C GLU A 235 2.72 4.19 16.82
N ASP A 236 2.29 5.16 16.02
CA ASP A 236 0.88 5.46 15.75
C ASP A 236 0.29 4.38 14.82
N GLU A 237 0.99 4.02 13.74
CA GLU A 237 0.61 2.96 12.79
C GLU A 237 0.51 1.58 13.44
N ALA A 238 1.43 1.23 14.36
CA ALA A 238 1.32 -0.02 15.11
C ALA A 238 0.03 -0.07 15.95
N ARG A 239 -0.47 1.08 16.42
CA ARG A 239 -1.77 1.16 17.11
C ARG A 239 -2.93 1.05 16.15
N HIS A 240 -2.81 1.55 14.92
CA HIS A 240 -3.84 1.44 13.89
C HIS A 240 -3.97 0.00 13.39
N ALA A 241 -2.85 -0.65 13.11
CA ALA A 241 -2.81 -2.08 12.81
C ALA A 241 -3.43 -2.93 13.94
N ALA A 242 -3.12 -2.63 15.21
CA ALA A 242 -3.76 -3.31 16.34
C ALA A 242 -5.29 -3.10 16.37
N LEU A 243 -5.76 -1.88 16.06
CA LEU A 243 -7.19 -1.60 15.89
C LEU A 243 -7.79 -2.42 14.73
N ALA A 244 -7.10 -2.55 13.60
CA ALA A 244 -7.55 -3.36 12.47
C ALA A 244 -7.74 -4.82 12.88
N PHE A 245 -6.82 -5.41 13.65
CA PHE A 245 -6.98 -6.77 14.18
C PHE A 245 -8.15 -6.90 15.18
N GLU A 246 -8.45 -5.87 15.98
CA GLU A 246 -9.64 -5.86 16.85
C GLU A 246 -10.95 -5.82 16.04
N ILE A 247 -10.98 -5.02 14.97
CA ILE A 247 -12.10 -4.93 14.04
C ILE A 247 -12.31 -6.27 13.32
N ASP A 248 -11.22 -6.89 12.85
CA ASP A 248 -11.24 -8.22 12.20
C ASP A 248 -11.86 -9.28 13.11
N ALA A 249 -11.41 -9.34 14.37
CA ALA A 249 -11.96 -10.27 15.35
C ALA A 249 -13.44 -10.01 15.64
N TRP A 250 -13.86 -8.74 15.70
CA TRP A 250 -15.26 -8.37 15.88
C TRP A 250 -16.13 -8.76 14.68
N ALA A 251 -15.68 -8.47 13.46
CA ALA A 251 -16.44 -8.74 12.25
C ALA A 251 -16.59 -10.25 12.02
N LYS A 252 -15.52 -11.04 12.18
CA LYS A 252 -15.53 -12.49 11.99
C LYS A 252 -16.59 -13.22 12.81
N ARG A 253 -16.83 -12.80 14.06
CA ARG A 253 -17.87 -13.40 14.91
C ARG A 253 -19.29 -13.21 14.38
N ARG A 254 -19.50 -12.30 13.43
CA ARG A 254 -20.80 -11.93 12.86
C ARG A 254 -20.94 -12.31 11.39
N LEU A 255 -19.88 -12.84 10.77
CA LEU A 255 -19.88 -13.33 9.40
C LEU A 255 -20.14 -14.84 9.39
N ASP A 256 -20.84 -15.32 8.37
CA ASP A 256 -20.97 -16.74 8.05
C ASP A 256 -19.64 -17.31 7.51
N PRO A 257 -19.51 -18.64 7.40
CA PRO A 257 -18.27 -19.27 6.92
C PRO A 257 -17.85 -18.86 5.51
N ALA A 258 -18.79 -18.64 4.59
CA ALA A 258 -18.49 -18.27 3.20
C ALA A 258 -17.92 -16.84 3.12
N ALA A 259 -18.53 -15.91 3.84
CA ALA A 259 -18.05 -14.53 3.97
C ALA A 259 -16.67 -14.49 4.66
N ARG A 260 -16.43 -15.30 5.69
CA ARG A 260 -15.10 -15.42 6.31
C ARG A 260 -14.04 -15.89 5.31
N SER A 261 -14.38 -16.85 4.45
CA SER A 261 -13.46 -17.33 3.40
C SER A 261 -13.08 -16.21 2.43
N ARG A 262 -14.05 -15.38 2.00
CA ARG A 262 -13.79 -14.23 1.12
C ARG A 262 -12.96 -13.14 1.80
N VAL A 263 -13.13 -12.91 3.10
CA VAL A 263 -12.28 -12.00 3.89
C VAL A 263 -10.83 -12.52 3.96
N GLU A 264 -10.62 -13.82 4.19
CA GLU A 264 -9.28 -14.41 4.18
C GLU A 264 -8.67 -14.41 2.77
N ALA A 265 -9.46 -14.54 1.70
CA ALA A 265 -8.98 -14.38 0.34
C ALA A 265 -8.44 -12.97 0.08
N ALA A 266 -9.18 -11.92 0.49
CA ALA A 266 -8.72 -10.54 0.39
C ALA A 266 -7.43 -10.27 1.20
N ARG A 267 -7.29 -10.91 2.37
CA ARG A 267 -6.08 -10.86 3.18
C ARG A 267 -4.89 -11.52 2.47
N ARG A 268 -5.08 -12.72 1.91
CA ARG A 268 -4.04 -13.44 1.15
C ARG A 268 -3.61 -12.70 -0.09
N GLU A 269 -4.55 -12.10 -0.83
CA GLU A 269 -4.25 -11.26 -1.98
C GLU A 269 -3.38 -10.06 -1.57
N ALA A 270 -3.72 -9.36 -0.49
CA ALA A 270 -2.90 -8.27 0.03
C ALA A 270 -1.49 -8.74 0.42
N ALA A 271 -1.37 -9.91 1.06
CA ALA A 271 -0.08 -10.48 1.45
C ALA A 271 0.77 -10.91 0.24
N ARG A 272 0.17 -11.53 -0.78
CA ARG A 272 0.84 -11.84 -2.06
C ARG A 272 1.34 -10.57 -2.77
N GLY A 273 0.58 -9.48 -2.67
CA GLY A 273 1.00 -8.17 -3.14
C GLY A 273 2.29 -7.65 -2.48
N LEU A 274 2.52 -7.96 -1.20
CA LEU A 274 3.77 -7.60 -0.49
C LEU A 274 4.96 -8.46 -0.90
N LEU A 275 4.72 -9.73 -1.27
CA LEU A 275 5.75 -10.69 -1.66
C LEU A 275 6.14 -10.61 -3.15
N SER A 276 5.42 -9.79 -3.91
CA SER A 276 5.64 -9.68 -5.35
C SER A 276 7.02 -9.07 -5.64
N PRO A 277 7.82 -9.66 -6.54
CA PRO A 277 9.18 -9.21 -6.80
C PRO A 277 9.26 -7.76 -7.28
N ARG A 278 10.27 -7.04 -6.78
CA ARG A 278 10.55 -5.66 -7.17
C ARG A 278 11.34 -5.56 -8.47
N ALA A 279 10.91 -4.67 -9.38
CA ALA A 279 11.78 -4.16 -10.44
C ALA A 279 12.94 -3.34 -9.85
N ARG A 280 14.20 -3.76 -10.12
CA ARG A 280 15.40 -3.05 -9.65
C ARG A 280 15.59 -1.75 -10.41
N ASP A 281 15.85 -0.66 -9.68
CA ASP A 281 16.20 0.66 -10.25
C ASP A 281 17.28 1.31 -9.39
N ALA A 282 18.54 1.10 -9.78
CA ALA A 282 19.70 1.55 -9.02
C ALA A 282 19.75 3.07 -8.81
N GLY A 283 19.24 3.88 -9.75
CA GLY A 283 19.26 5.33 -9.65
C GLY A 283 18.23 5.86 -8.64
N ARG A 284 17.02 5.29 -8.63
CA ARG A 284 16.00 5.57 -7.60
C ARG A 284 16.46 5.11 -6.23
N ASP A 285 17.09 3.95 -6.17
CA ASP A 285 17.53 3.30 -4.95
C ASP A 285 18.59 4.14 -4.21
N GLU A 286 19.62 4.59 -4.91
CA GLU A 286 20.62 5.50 -4.36
C GLU A 286 20.00 6.80 -3.84
N ALA A 287 19.12 7.43 -4.64
CA ALA A 287 18.47 8.68 -4.28
C ALA A 287 17.63 8.56 -3.01
N LEU A 288 16.93 7.43 -2.83
CA LEU A 288 16.04 7.16 -1.70
C LEU A 288 16.78 6.78 -0.40
N GLY A 289 18.08 6.48 -0.45
CA GLY A 289 18.86 6.12 0.72
C GLY A 289 18.94 7.19 1.81
N VAL A 290 18.70 8.47 1.48
CA VAL A 290 18.59 9.53 2.49
C VAL A 290 17.39 9.33 3.42
N LEU A 291 16.32 8.70 2.92
CA LEU A 291 15.09 8.41 3.66
C LEU A 291 15.14 7.11 4.46
N GLY A 292 16.26 6.37 4.39
CA GLY A 292 16.46 5.14 5.16
C GLY A 292 15.56 4.01 4.77
N LEU A 293 15.12 3.98 3.52
CA LEU A 293 14.30 2.90 3.02
C LEU A 293 15.14 1.60 2.89
N PRO A 294 14.56 0.41 3.13
CA PRO A 294 15.24 -0.88 3.03
C PRO A 294 15.59 -1.27 1.60
N ASP A 295 16.84 -1.68 1.38
CA ASP A 295 17.28 -2.24 0.09
C ASP A 295 16.41 -3.40 -0.44
N ALA A 296 16.53 -3.76 -1.71
CA ALA A 296 15.61 -4.72 -2.34
C ALA A 296 15.65 -6.09 -1.63
N ALA A 297 16.82 -6.50 -1.13
CA ALA A 297 16.95 -7.74 -0.37
C ALA A 297 16.32 -7.61 1.03
N ALA A 298 16.57 -6.49 1.72
CA ALA A 298 15.98 -6.19 3.01
C ALA A 298 14.46 -6.04 2.92
N ALA A 299 13.94 -5.37 1.89
CA ALA A 299 12.53 -5.22 1.60
C ALA A 299 11.84 -6.57 1.43
N GLN A 300 12.40 -7.43 0.58
CA GLN A 300 11.91 -8.79 0.37
C GLN A 300 11.91 -9.58 1.70
N ALA A 301 13.01 -9.54 2.45
CA ALA A 301 13.13 -10.22 3.72
C ALA A 301 12.16 -9.67 4.78
N LEU A 302 11.90 -8.36 4.82
CA LEU A 302 10.89 -7.76 5.68
C LEU A 302 9.49 -8.27 5.33
N ALA A 303 9.14 -8.32 4.04
CA ALA A 303 7.85 -8.79 3.57
C ALA A 303 7.63 -10.28 3.90
N GLU A 304 8.58 -11.14 3.57
CA GLU A 304 8.54 -12.58 3.86
C GLU A 304 8.38 -12.85 5.36
N ARG A 305 9.26 -12.25 6.18
CA ARG A 305 9.20 -12.41 7.64
C ARG A 305 7.90 -11.87 8.21
N PHE A 306 7.40 -10.75 7.69
CA PHE A 306 6.14 -10.16 8.12
C PHE A 306 4.96 -11.08 7.85
N VAL A 307 4.80 -11.56 6.60
CA VAL A 307 3.70 -12.45 6.19
C VAL A 307 3.69 -13.72 7.04
N VAL A 308 4.86 -14.34 7.25
CA VAL A 308 5.01 -15.49 8.13
C VAL A 308 4.61 -15.15 9.57
N ALA A 309 5.08 -14.02 10.10
CA ALA A 309 4.86 -13.65 11.50
C ALA A 309 3.39 -13.29 11.82
N ILE A 310 2.62 -12.79 10.85
CA ILE A 310 1.18 -12.55 11.00
C ILE A 310 0.32 -13.78 10.65
N GLY A 311 0.95 -14.89 10.26
CA GLY A 311 0.31 -16.19 10.08
C GLY A 311 -0.61 -16.29 8.86
N ILE A 312 -0.27 -15.58 7.77
CA ILE A 312 -1.01 -15.69 6.50
C ILE A 312 -0.34 -16.75 5.64
N ASP A 313 -1.08 -17.82 5.33
CA ASP A 313 -0.69 -18.77 4.30
C ASP A 313 -1.04 -18.21 2.91
N VAL A 314 -0.02 -17.90 2.12
CA VAL A 314 -0.17 -17.35 0.76
C VAL A 314 -0.20 -18.42 -0.33
N ALA A 315 0.02 -19.69 0.01
CA ALA A 315 0.05 -20.82 -0.93
C ALA A 315 -1.31 -21.51 -1.12
N ALA A 316 -2.23 -21.34 -0.15
CA ALA A 316 -3.63 -21.76 -0.24
C ALA A 316 -4.46 -20.79 -1.10
#